data_AF-A0A1H3N4K0-F1
#
_entry.id   AF-A0A1H3N4K0-F1
#
_cell.length_a   1.000
_cell.length_b   1.000
_cell.length_c   1.000
_cell.angle_alpha   90.00
_cell.angle_beta   90.00
_cell.angle_gamma   90.00
#
_symmetry.space_group_name_H-M   'P 1'
#
loop_
_entity.id
_entity.type
_entity.pdbx_description
1 polymer ?
#
loop_
_entity_poly.entity_id
_entity_poly.type
_entity_poly.pdbx_seq_one_letter_code
_entity_poly.pdbx_strand_id
1 'polypeptide(L)'
;MAAPLLDPNLRMEAPTVPSDGFQPGSWVWVHTLGSWRPGIVLHSSPHAATVRYRPAQGRGTSVDTVTSHSLAARKDEDPFLDNAPLSALR
;
A
#
# COMPACT_ATOMS: atom_id res chain seq x y z
N MET A 1 -7.41 12.03 4.18
CA MET A 1 -6.55 11.49 5.26
C MET A 1 -5.09 11.52 4.82
N ALA A 2 -4.27 12.37 5.44
CA ALA A 2 -2.86 12.47 5.07
C ALA A 2 -2.11 11.13 5.25
N ALA A 3 -1.04 10.93 4.48
CA ALA A 3 -0.14 9.80 4.66
C ALA A 3 0.34 9.73 6.13
N PRO A 4 0.56 8.53 6.69
CA PRO A 4 1.06 8.42 8.04
C PRO A 4 2.42 9.14 8.18
N LEU A 5 2.62 9.82 9.31
CA LEU A 5 3.86 10.56 9.59
C LEU A 5 4.94 9.67 10.23
N LEU A 6 4.55 8.53 10.80
CA LEU A 6 5.45 7.62 11.50
C LEU A 6 5.97 6.54 10.55
N ASP A 7 7.29 6.32 10.58
CA ASP A 7 7.90 5.13 9.99
C ASP A 7 7.35 3.88 10.70
N PRO A 8 6.91 2.85 9.97
CA PRO A 8 6.47 1.58 10.55
C PRO A 8 7.44 0.96 11.54
N ASN A 9 8.75 1.11 11.33
CA ASN A 9 9.78 0.54 12.21
C ASN A 9 9.89 1.30 13.53
N LEU A 10 9.39 2.54 13.58
CA LEU A 10 9.29 3.34 14.80
C LEU A 10 7.96 3.12 15.53
N ARG A 11 7.04 2.36 14.94
CA ARG A 11 5.76 2.01 15.55
C ARG A 11 5.99 0.79 16.46
N MET A 12 6.05 1.02 17.77
CA MET A 12 6.18 -0.06 18.76
C MET A 12 4.93 -0.96 18.85
N GLU A 13 3.78 -0.44 18.41
CA GLU A 13 2.51 -1.16 18.45
C GLU A 13 2.29 -1.96 17.17
N ALA A 14 1.86 -3.21 17.33
CA ALA A 14 1.46 -4.05 16.22
C ALA A 14 0.37 -3.38 15.37
N PRO A 15 0.35 -3.62 14.05
CA PRO A 15 -0.69 -3.07 13.19
C PRO A 15 -2.07 -3.49 13.70
N THR A 16 -2.95 -2.51 13.89
CA THR A 16 -4.33 -2.70 14.38
C THR A 16 -5.18 -3.57 13.47
N VAL A 17 -4.75 -3.73 12.20
CA VAL A 17 -5.43 -4.52 11.19
C VAL A 17 -4.44 -5.57 10.67
N PRO A 18 -4.77 -6.88 10.77
CA PRO A 18 -3.95 -7.93 10.17
C PRO A 18 -3.99 -7.82 8.63
N SER A 19 -3.02 -8.44 7.95
CA SER A 19 -2.85 -8.29 6.50
C SER A 19 -4.09 -8.72 5.69
N ASP A 20 -4.81 -9.75 6.15
CA ASP A 20 -6.07 -10.24 5.57
C ASP A 20 -7.28 -9.31 5.82
N GLY A 21 -7.15 -8.39 6.79
CA GLY A 21 -8.11 -7.30 6.99
C GLY A 21 -8.13 -6.31 5.83
N PHE A 22 -7.09 -6.28 4.99
CA PHE A 22 -7.10 -5.53 3.73
C PHE A 22 -7.56 -6.42 2.58
N GLN A 23 -8.80 -6.22 2.12
CA GLN A 23 -9.35 -6.98 1.01
C GLN A 23 -8.71 -6.56 -0.33
N PRO A 24 -8.62 -7.46 -1.33
CA PRO A 24 -8.26 -7.07 -2.69
C PRO A 24 -9.09 -5.86 -3.18
N GLY A 25 -8.42 -4.87 -3.76
CA GLY A 25 -9.00 -3.59 -4.16
C GLY A 25 -8.99 -2.51 -3.07
N SER A 26 -8.65 -2.83 -1.82
CA SER A 26 -8.55 -1.84 -0.75
C SER A 26 -7.45 -0.83 -1.02
N TRP A 27 -7.76 0.45 -0.79
CA TRP A 27 -6.79 1.53 -0.89
C TRP A 27 -5.96 1.62 0.38
N VAL A 28 -4.65 1.63 0.19
CA VAL A 28 -3.69 1.63 1.30
C VAL A 28 -2.60 2.66 1.06
N TRP A 29 -1.95 3.04 2.15
CA TRP A 29 -0.58 3.57 2.14
C TRP A 29 0.36 2.38 2.31
N VAL A 30 1.41 2.32 1.49
CA VAL A 30 2.49 1.34 1.54
C VAL A 30 3.76 2.06 1.93
N HIS A 31 4.41 1.62 3.00
CA HIS A 31 5.72 2.14 3.38
C HIS A 31 6.83 1.37 2.68
N THR A 32 7.59 2.05 1.83
CA THR A 32 8.72 1.45 1.12
C THR A 32 9.79 2.51 0.85
N LEU A 33 11.05 2.09 0.93
CA LEU A 33 12.23 2.97 0.78
C LEU A 33 12.15 4.22 1.67
N GLY A 34 11.66 4.08 2.91
CA GLY A 34 11.59 5.16 3.90
C GLY A 34 10.49 6.20 3.64
N SER A 35 9.45 5.88 2.86
CA SER A 35 8.33 6.79 2.64
C SER A 35 7.02 6.05 2.42
N TRP A 36 5.91 6.67 2.84
CA TRP A 36 4.55 6.21 2.56
C TRP A 36 4.11 6.59 1.16
N ARG A 37 3.50 5.63 0.46
CA ARG A 37 3.11 5.76 -0.95
C ARG A 37 1.71 5.23 -1.16
N PRO A 38 0.92 5.85 -2.05
CA PRO A 38 -0.41 5.36 -2.34
C PRO A 38 -0.29 3.99 -3.02
N GLY A 39 -1.12 3.06 -2.54
CA GLY A 39 -1.15 1.67 -2.95
C GLY A 39 -2.57 1.12 -3.06
N ILE A 40 -2.70 -0.02 -3.74
CA ILE A 40 -3.90 -0.85 -3.82
C ILE A 40 -3.49 -2.30 -3.52
N VAL A 41 -4.25 -2.98 -2.69
CA VAL A 41 -4.06 -4.41 -2.41
C VAL A 41 -4.51 -5.23 -3.61
N LEU A 42 -3.63 -6.08 -4.14
CA LEU A 42 -3.96 -7.04 -5.19
C LEU A 42 -4.39 -8.39 -4.60
N HIS A 43 -3.70 -8.81 -3.55
CA HIS A 43 -3.95 -10.06 -2.84
C HIS A 43 -3.55 -9.90 -1.38
N SER A 44 -4.25 -10.57 -0.47
CA SER A 44 -3.91 -10.58 0.95
C SER A 44 -4.00 -11.97 1.54
N SER A 45 -3.22 -12.17 2.59
CA SER A 45 -3.16 -13.37 3.42
C SER A 45 -2.98 -12.92 4.86
N PRO A 46 -3.10 -13.81 5.86
CA PRO A 46 -2.91 -13.43 7.27
C PRO A 46 -1.54 -12.80 7.58
N HIS A 47 -0.51 -13.12 6.80
CA HIS A 47 0.87 -12.69 7.09
C HIS A 47 1.38 -11.58 6.16
N ALA A 48 0.94 -11.57 4.90
CA ALA A 48 1.42 -10.62 3.90
C ALA A 48 0.33 -10.23 2.92
N ALA A 49 0.50 -9.07 2.30
CA ALA A 49 -0.31 -8.60 1.20
C ALA A 49 0.58 -8.18 0.04
N THR A 50 0.16 -8.52 -1.17
CA THR A 50 0.75 -8.06 -2.41
C THR A 50 0.07 -6.77 -2.81
N VAL A 51 0.85 -5.71 -3.02
CA VAL A 51 0.37 -4.35 -3.24
C VAL A 51 0.96 -3.76 -4.52
N ARG A 52 0.11 -3.07 -5.28
CA ARG A 52 0.53 -2.20 -6.38
C ARG A 52 0.60 -0.77 -5.88
N TYR A 53 1.71 -0.07 -6.08
CA TYR A 53 1.90 1.29 -5.58
C TYR A 53 2.68 2.17 -6.55
N ARG A 54 2.67 3.49 -6.28
CA ARG A 54 3.43 4.48 -7.04
C ARG A 54 4.91 4.50 -6.63
N PRO A 55 5.87 4.15 -7.52
CA PRO A 55 7.29 4.15 -7.20
C PRO A 55 7.82 5.55 -6.87
N ALA A 56 8.98 5.59 -6.21
CA ALA A 56 9.70 6.83 -5.86
C ALA A 56 10.13 7.63 -7.07
N GLN A 57 10.62 6.91 -8.06
CA GLN A 57 11.21 7.48 -9.26
C GLN A 57 10.74 6.62 -10.43
N GLY A 58 10.56 7.25 -11.59
CA GLY A 58 10.11 6.58 -12.81
C GLY A 58 8.60 6.66 -13.03
N ARG A 59 8.20 6.19 -14.22
CA ARG A 59 6.80 6.12 -14.65
C ARG A 59 6.23 4.73 -14.34
N GLY A 60 4.92 4.65 -14.15
CA GLY A 60 4.19 3.38 -13.93
C GLY A 60 3.93 3.06 -12.46
N THR A 61 3.71 1.78 -12.17
CA THR A 61 3.44 1.25 -10.84
C THR A 61 4.39 0.10 -10.53
N SER A 62 4.78 -0.05 -9.27
CA SER A 62 5.54 -1.20 -8.78
C SER A 62 4.62 -2.16 -8.03
N VAL A 63 5.01 -3.43 -7.98
CA VAL A 63 4.32 -4.46 -7.19
C VAL A 63 5.31 -5.01 -6.18
N ASP A 64 4.88 -5.13 -4.92
CA ASP A 64 5.69 -5.67 -3.84
C ASP A 64 4.82 -6.48 -2.87
N THR A 65 5.43 -7.38 -2.10
CA THR A 65 4.76 -8.17 -1.07
C THR A 65 5.27 -7.74 0.29
N VAL A 66 4.38 -7.12 1.06
CA VAL A 66 4.70 -6.51 2.35
C VAL A 66 3.86 -7.11 3.47
N THR A 67 4.33 -6.99 4.71
CA THR A 67 3.50 -7.37 5.86
C THR A 67 2.64 -6.19 6.31
N SER A 68 1.63 -6.46 7.14
CA SER A 68 0.69 -5.45 7.64
C SER A 68 1.35 -4.26 8.32
N HIS A 69 2.57 -4.40 8.85
CA HIS A 69 3.30 -3.27 9.47
C HIS A 69 3.58 -2.16 8.45
N SER A 70 3.84 -2.52 7.19
CA SER A 70 4.11 -1.55 6.11
C SER A 70 2.84 -1.00 5.48
N LEU A 71 1.66 -1.29 6.03
CA LEU A 71 0.38 -0.89 5.48
C LEU A 71 -0.38 0.02 6.44
N ALA A 72 -1.09 0.98 5.87
CA ALA A 72 -2.11 1.75 6.57
C ALA A 72 -3.31 1.99 5.65
N ALA A 73 -4.51 2.11 6.19
CA ALA A 73 -5.69 2.41 5.39
C ALA A 73 -5.57 3.81 4.75
N ARG A 74 -5.95 3.92 3.47
CA ARG A 74 -6.03 5.18 2.72
C ARG A 74 -7.48 5.45 2.34
N LYS A 75 -7.90 6.72 2.44
CA LYS A 75 -9.24 7.16 2.00
C LYS A 75 -9.18 8.14 0.82
N ASP A 76 -8.01 8.70 0.56
CA ASP A 76 -7.78 9.70 -0.46
C ASP A 76 -7.51 9.01 -1.78
N GLU A 77 -8.23 9.45 -2.81
CA GLU A 77 -8.02 8.98 -4.18
C GLU A 77 -6.68 9.48 -4.71
N ASP A 78 -5.96 8.60 -5.39
CA ASP A 78 -4.81 8.91 -6.22
C ASP A 78 -5.21 8.67 -7.68
N PRO A 79 -5.34 9.75 -8.50
CA PRO A 79 -5.88 9.64 -9.84
C PRO A 79 -5.00 8.84 -10.80
N PHE A 80 -3.72 8.62 -10.47
CA PHE A 80 -2.79 7.86 -11.32
C PHE A 80 -2.77 6.38 -10.98
N LEU A 81 -3.21 6.00 -9.78
CA LEU A 81 -3.20 4.63 -9.30
C LEU A 81 -4.59 4.00 -9.29
N ASP A 82 -5.59 4.76 -8.85
CA ASP A 82 -6.94 4.26 -8.55
C ASP A 82 -7.80 4.20 -9.81
N ASN A 83 -7.56 5.10 -10.76
CA ASN A 83 -8.23 5.13 -12.07
C ASN A 83 -7.45 4.40 -13.17
N ALA A 84 -6.26 3.83 -12.85
CA ALA A 84 -5.46 3.11 -13.83
C ALA A 84 -6.05 1.70 -14.08
N PRO A 85 -6.56 1.42 -15.29
CA PRO A 85 -7.09 0.10 -15.60
C PRO A 85 -5.97 -0.94 -15.43
N LEU A 86 -6.31 -2.13 -14.92
CA LEU A 86 -5.36 -3.24 -14.76
C LEU A 86 -4.65 -3.61 -16.09
N SER A 87 -5.21 -3.21 -17.23
CA SER A 87 -4.63 -3.36 -18.57
C SER A 87 -3.52 -2.36 -18.92
N ALA A 88 -3.29 -1.32 -18.12
CA ALA A 88 -2.16 -0.38 -18.29
C ALA A 88 -0.79 -0.99 -17.90
N LEU A 89 -0.76 -2.29 -17.55
CA LEU A 89 0.41 -3.07 -17.20
C LEU A 89 1.12 -3.72 -18.41
N ARG A 90 0.89 -3.24 -19.64
CA ARG A 90 1.56 -3.74 -20.86
C ARG A 90 2.79 -2.94 -21.24
#